data_AF-A0ABD3YEM3-F1
#
_entry.id   AF-A0ABD3YEM3-F1
#
_cell.length_a   1.000
_cell.length_b   1.000
_cell.length_c   1.000
_cell.angle_alpha   90.00
_cell.angle_beta   90.00
_cell.angle_gamma   90.00
#
_symmetry.space_group_name_H-M   'P 1'
#
loop_
_entity.id
_entity.type
_entity.pdbx_description
1 polymer ?
#
loop_
_entity_poly.entity_id
_entity_poly.type
_entity_poly.pdbx_seq_one_letter_code
_entity_poly.pdbx_strand_id
1 'polypeptide(L)'
;MGLILGPAVLVWFAVFIYSLQLGYALIYKNMSVLATVSTFLISIIGMLAFITYGYRQFVNNTSVWAFEIPSYFLFNKIAFIGVLSGFLLNYYINPANNSNFLSCLAFVLIFMFSAGVLASLGGHEAFLKEFDIKTTH
;
A
#
# COMPACT_ATOMS: atom_id res chain seq x y z
N MET A 1 22.08 -6.79 -0.42
CA MET A 1 20.94 -6.01 -0.96
C MET A 1 20.33 -5.01 0.03
N GLY A 2 20.71 -5.01 1.32
CA GLY A 2 20.21 -4.03 2.31
C GLY A 2 20.42 -2.56 1.95
N LEU A 3 21.47 -2.24 1.17
CA LEU A 3 21.77 -0.88 0.71
C LEU A 3 20.67 -0.25 -0.18
N ILE A 4 19.89 -1.08 -0.88
CA ILE A 4 18.81 -0.63 -1.78
C ILE A 4 17.43 -0.73 -1.08
N LEU A 5 17.25 -1.73 -0.22
CA LEU A 5 15.98 -1.96 0.48
C LEU A 5 15.68 -0.84 1.49
N GLY A 6 16.67 -0.34 2.23
CA GLY A 6 16.48 0.75 3.19
C GLY A 6 15.89 2.03 2.56
N PRO A 7 16.52 2.60 1.52
CA PRO A 7 15.97 3.75 0.81
C PRO A 7 14.59 3.50 0.21
N ALA A 8 14.34 2.30 -0.34
CA ALA A 8 13.03 1.95 -0.89
C ALA A 8 11.93 1.98 0.18
N VAL A 9 12.21 1.44 1.38
CA VAL A 9 11.28 1.49 2.52
C VAL A 9 10.95 2.94 2.89
N LEU A 10 11.96 3.82 2.93
CA LEU A 10 11.76 5.24 3.25
C LEU A 10 10.86 5.94 2.22
N VAL A 11 11.00 5.61 0.93
CA VAL A 11 10.11 6.15 -0.12
C VAL A 11 8.67 5.70 0.12
N TRP A 12 8.44 4.42 0.40
CA TRP A 12 7.09 3.92 0.72
C TRP A 12 6.52 4.54 1.99
N PHE A 13 7.36 4.82 2.99
CA PHE A 13 6.97 5.51 4.20
C PHE A 13 6.56 6.96 3.93
N ALA A 14 7.30 7.68 3.08
CA ALA A 14 6.93 9.03 2.66
C ALA A 14 5.59 9.05 1.91
N VAL A 15 5.36 8.09 1.00
CA VAL A 15 4.09 7.94 0.29
C VAL A 15 2.94 7.62 1.26
N PHE A 16 3.19 6.78 2.27
CA PHE A 16 2.21 6.47 3.30
C PHE A 16 1.83 7.70 4.13
N ILE A 17 2.82 8.47 4.61
CA ILE A 17 2.56 9.74 5.33
C ILE A 17 1.75 10.71 4.45
N TYR A 18 2.11 10.82 3.16
CA TYR A 18 1.36 11.64 2.22
C TYR A 18 -0.10 11.17 2.08
N SER A 19 -0.32 9.86 2.02
CA SER A 19 -1.68 9.31 1.98
C SER A 19 -2.50 9.67 3.22
N LEU A 20 -1.89 9.72 4.41
CA LEU A 20 -2.55 10.14 5.64
C LEU A 20 -2.94 11.62 5.60
N GLN A 21 -2.12 12.48 4.99
CA GLN A 21 -2.45 13.89 4.77
C GLN A 21 -3.65 14.04 3.83
N LEU A 22 -3.73 13.23 2.76
CA LEU A 22 -4.90 13.19 1.88
C LEU A 22 -6.15 12.71 2.64
N GLY A 23 -6.03 11.66 3.44
CA GLY A 23 -7.12 11.17 4.29
C GLY A 23 -7.64 12.23 5.26
N TYR A 24 -6.72 12.98 5.89
CA TYR A 24 -7.07 14.11 6.75
C TYR A 24 -7.79 15.22 5.99
N ALA A 25 -7.31 15.57 4.78
CA ALA A 25 -7.94 16.58 3.94
C ALA A 25 -9.36 16.18 3.51
N LEU A 26 -9.62 14.88 3.26
CA LEU A 26 -10.97 14.37 2.96
C LEU A 26 -11.93 14.57 4.14
N ILE A 27 -11.45 14.33 5.37
CA ILE A 27 -12.23 14.54 6.59
C ILE A 27 -12.55 16.03 6.78
N TYR A 28 -11.55 16.92 6.59
CA TYR A 28 -11.71 18.35 6.81
C TYR A 28 -12.57 19.06 5.76
N LYS A 29 -12.68 18.50 4.55
CA LYS A 29 -13.53 19.03 3.46
C LYS A 29 -15.03 18.81 3.64
N ASN A 30 -15.51 18.45 4.83
CA ASN A 30 -16.92 18.15 5.11
C ASN A 30 -17.51 17.06 4.20
N MET A 31 -16.72 16.05 3.83
CA MET A 31 -17.31 14.85 3.22
C MET A 31 -18.32 14.22 4.18
N SER A 32 -19.38 13.64 3.61
CA SER A 32 -20.37 12.93 4.43
C SER A 32 -19.68 11.80 5.19
N VAL A 33 -20.09 11.59 6.45
CA VAL A 33 -19.52 10.55 7.32
C VAL A 33 -19.55 9.18 6.63
N LEU A 34 -20.63 8.87 5.91
CA LEU A 34 -20.76 7.64 5.15
C LEU A 34 -19.70 7.51 4.04
N ALA A 35 -19.45 8.59 3.30
CA ALA A 35 -18.44 8.59 2.23
C ALA A 35 -17.03 8.44 2.80
N THR A 36 -16.73 9.11 3.91
CA THR A 36 -15.45 8.97 4.61
C THR A 36 -15.23 7.55 5.09
N VAL A 37 -16.18 6.99 5.86
CA VAL A 37 -16.07 5.64 6.42
C VAL A 37 -15.97 4.59 5.32
N SER A 38 -16.78 4.68 4.26
CA SER A 38 -16.70 3.75 3.12
C SER A 38 -15.37 3.84 2.39
N THR A 39 -14.82 5.04 2.19
CA THR A 39 -13.51 5.23 1.54
C THR A 39 -12.38 4.55 2.34
N PHE A 40 -12.35 4.73 3.66
CA PHE A 40 -11.36 4.07 4.53
C PHE A 40 -11.56 2.55 4.61
N LEU A 41 -12.81 2.07 4.65
CA LEU A 41 -13.09 0.63 4.61
C LEU A 41 -12.62 0.00 3.30
N ILE A 42 -12.90 0.64 2.17
CA ILE A 42 -12.45 0.16 0.85
C ILE A 42 -10.92 0.14 0.79
N SER A 43 -10.24 1.17 1.30
CA SER A 43 -8.78 1.20 1.28
C SER A 43 -8.16 0.12 2.17
N ILE A 44 -8.74 -0.17 3.34
CA ILE A 44 -8.29 -1.26 4.23
C ILE A 44 -8.55 -2.63 3.59
N ILE A 45 -9.74 -2.86 3.04
CA ILE A 45 -10.07 -4.13 2.37
C ILE A 45 -9.15 -4.37 1.18
N GLY A 46 -8.93 -3.34 0.37
CA GLY A 46 -8.01 -3.41 -0.76
C GLY A 46 -6.57 -3.68 -0.32
N MET A 47 -6.15 -3.10 0.81
CA MET A 47 -4.81 -3.30 1.37
C MET A 47 -4.63 -4.76 1.77
N LEU A 48 -5.60 -5.31 2.50
CA LEU A 48 -5.60 -6.71 2.91
C LEU A 48 -5.61 -7.64 1.69
N ALA A 49 -6.45 -7.36 0.70
CA ALA A 49 -6.49 -8.14 -0.54
C ALA A 49 -5.12 -8.14 -1.24
N PHE A 50 -4.50 -6.96 -1.41
CA PHE A 50 -3.16 -6.85 -2.00
C PHE A 50 -2.12 -7.69 -1.26
N ILE A 51 -2.10 -7.61 0.08
CA ILE A 51 -1.21 -8.39 0.93
C ILE A 51 -1.44 -9.90 0.74
N THR A 52 -2.70 -10.35 0.84
CA THR A 52 -3.05 -11.77 0.70
C THR A 52 -2.70 -12.32 -0.69
N TYR A 53 -2.98 -11.57 -1.75
CA TYR A 53 -2.61 -11.97 -3.11
C TYR A 53 -1.09 -12.03 -3.29
N GLY A 54 -0.35 -11.10 -2.69
CA GLY A 54 1.12 -11.13 -2.72
C GLY A 54 1.70 -12.35 -2.02
N TYR A 55 1.21 -12.67 -0.81
CA TYR A 55 1.70 -13.81 -0.04
C TYR A 55 1.35 -15.17 -0.66
N ARG A 56 0.22 -15.28 -1.36
CA ARG A 56 -0.20 -16.52 -2.04
C ARG A 56 0.86 -17.08 -2.99
N GLN A 57 1.71 -16.23 -3.57
CA GLN A 57 2.78 -16.68 -4.44
C GLN A 57 3.86 -17.50 -3.71
N PHE A 58 4.00 -17.33 -2.40
CA PHE A 58 5.06 -17.95 -1.59
C PHE A 58 4.57 -19.13 -0.75
N VAL A 59 3.26 -19.40 -0.68
CA VAL A 59 2.67 -20.44 0.19
C VAL A 59 3.19 -21.85 -0.11
N ASN A 60 3.53 -22.14 -1.36
CA ASN A 60 4.02 -23.46 -1.77
C ASN A 60 5.55 -23.60 -1.67
N ASN A 61 6.26 -22.56 -1.25
CA ASN A 61 7.73 -22.58 -1.20
C ASN A 61 8.20 -23.22 0.11
N THR A 62 9.18 -24.13 0.02
CA THR A 62 9.81 -24.75 1.19
C THR A 62 10.92 -23.90 1.80
N SER A 63 11.50 -23.01 0.99
CA SER A 63 12.48 -22.01 1.43
C SER A 63 12.42 -20.77 0.58
N VAL A 64 12.65 -19.61 1.19
CA VAL A 64 12.71 -18.31 0.50
C VAL A 64 13.97 -17.59 0.95
N TRP A 65 14.59 -16.83 0.06
CA TRP A 65 15.72 -16.01 0.46
C TRP A 65 15.24 -14.90 1.41
N ALA A 66 16.05 -14.53 2.41
CA ALA A 66 15.62 -13.63 3.50
C ALA A 66 15.02 -12.29 3.01
N PHE A 67 15.45 -11.80 1.85
CA PHE A 67 14.95 -10.54 1.27
C PHE A 67 13.99 -10.74 0.10
N GLU A 68 13.62 -11.96 -0.25
CA GLU A 68 12.80 -12.25 -1.42
C GLU A 68 11.38 -11.69 -1.26
N ILE A 69 10.71 -12.01 -0.15
CA ILE A 69 9.37 -11.47 0.14
C ILE A 69 9.41 -9.94 0.29
N PRO A 70 10.32 -9.34 1.11
CA PRO A 70 10.45 -7.89 1.18
C PRO A 70 10.67 -7.21 -0.17
N SER A 71 11.55 -7.76 -1.00
CA SER A 71 11.85 -7.20 -2.33
C SER A 71 10.67 -7.31 -3.28
N TYR A 72 9.92 -8.42 -3.24
CA TYR A 72 8.72 -8.63 -4.04
C TYR A 72 7.68 -7.53 -3.79
N PHE A 73 7.41 -7.19 -2.52
CA PHE A 73 6.45 -6.15 -2.18
C PHE A 73 7.00 -4.74 -2.47
N LEU A 74 8.25 -4.45 -2.11
CA LEU A 74 8.87 -3.13 -2.33
C LEU A 74 8.94 -2.73 -3.80
N PHE A 75 9.17 -3.70 -4.69
CA PHE A 75 9.31 -3.47 -6.13
C PHE A 75 8.10 -4.00 -6.93
N ASN A 76 6.95 -4.16 -6.27
CA ASN A 76 5.75 -4.65 -6.93
C ASN A 76 5.26 -3.65 -7.98
N LYS A 77 5.25 -4.06 -9.25
CA LYS A 77 4.83 -3.20 -10.38
C LYS A 77 3.39 -2.71 -10.23
N ILE A 78 2.49 -3.55 -9.73
CA ILE A 78 1.07 -3.19 -9.54
C ILE A 78 0.96 -2.09 -8.49
N ALA A 79 1.69 -2.22 -7.38
CA ALA A 79 1.72 -1.20 -6.33
C ALA A 79 2.27 0.12 -6.87
N PHE A 80 3.35 0.07 -7.67
CA PHE A 80 3.95 1.26 -8.25
C PHE A 80 3.00 1.99 -9.21
N ILE A 81 2.35 1.25 -10.13
CA ILE A 81 1.38 1.79 -11.08
C ILE A 81 0.15 2.34 -10.34
N GLY A 82 -0.30 1.64 -9.30
CA GLY A 82 -1.42 2.06 -8.47
C GLY A 82 -1.16 3.37 -7.74
N VAL A 83 -0.01 3.50 -7.08
CA VAL A 83 0.39 4.75 -6.44
C VAL A 83 0.56 5.88 -7.45
N LEU A 84 1.22 5.62 -8.58
CA LEU A 84 1.42 6.63 -9.63
C LEU A 84 0.09 7.13 -10.20
N SER A 85 -0.86 6.23 -10.46
CA SER A 85 -2.20 6.61 -10.92
C SER A 85 -2.96 7.41 -9.85
N GLY A 86 -2.82 7.07 -8.57
CA GLY A 86 -3.34 7.87 -7.47
C GLY A 86 -2.76 9.28 -7.43
N PHE A 87 -1.45 9.44 -7.64
CA PHE A 87 -0.82 10.77 -7.73
C PHE A 87 -1.32 11.58 -8.92
N LEU A 88 -1.44 10.95 -10.10
CA LEU A 88 -1.95 11.61 -11.30
C LEU A 88 -3.40 12.07 -11.12
N LEU A 89 -4.23 11.26 -10.47
CA LEU A 89 -5.60 11.62 -10.13
C LEU A 89 -5.62 12.81 -9.17
N ASN A 90 -4.78 12.80 -8.13
CA ASN A 90 -4.71 13.90 -7.18
C ASN A 90 -4.21 15.20 -7.83
N TYR A 91 -3.25 15.11 -8.75
CA TYR A 91 -2.76 16.26 -9.52
C TYR A 91 -3.83 16.89 -10.42
N TYR A 92 -4.74 16.06 -10.96
CA TYR A 92 -5.83 16.54 -11.81
C TYR A 92 -6.95 17.26 -11.04
N ILE A 93 -6.95 17.17 -9.71
CA ILE A 93 -7.92 17.85 -8.84
C ILE A 93 -7.53 19.33 -8.73
N ASN A 94 -8.03 20.13 -9.67
CA ASN A 94 -7.96 21.59 -9.61
C ASN A 94 -9.16 22.16 -8.84
N PRO A 95 -9.07 23.40 -8.31
CA PRO A 95 -10.20 24.07 -7.66
C PRO A 95 -11.44 24.19 -8.56
N ALA A 96 -11.27 24.19 -9.89
CA ALA A 96 -12.36 24.17 -10.87
C ALA A 96 -13.02 22.78 -11.05
N ASN A 97 -12.36 21.69 -10.63
CA ASN A 97 -12.81 20.32 -10.84
C ASN A 97 -12.76 19.53 -9.51
N ASN A 98 -13.43 20.07 -8.49
CA ASN A 98 -13.45 19.54 -7.12
C ASN A 98 -14.38 18.32 -7.01
N SER A 99 -13.98 17.20 -7.60
CA SER A 99 -14.69 15.94 -7.46
C SER A 99 -14.28 15.20 -6.19
N ASN A 100 -15.22 15.05 -5.26
CA ASN A 100 -15.03 14.23 -4.06
C ASN A 100 -14.70 12.78 -4.42
N PHE A 101 -15.30 12.25 -5.49
CA PHE A 101 -15.04 10.89 -5.96
C PHE A 101 -13.58 10.69 -6.37
N LEU A 102 -13.01 11.60 -7.17
CA LEU A 102 -11.60 11.50 -7.59
C LEU A 102 -10.66 11.62 -6.39
N SER A 103 -11.00 12.48 -5.42
CA SER A 103 -10.22 12.65 -4.20
C SER A 103 -10.20 11.36 -3.36
N CYS A 104 -11.35 10.71 -3.20
CA CYS A 104 -11.47 9.41 -2.54
C CYS A 104 -10.68 8.33 -3.28
N LEU A 105 -10.80 8.27 -4.61
CA LEU A 105 -10.14 7.24 -5.41
C LEU A 105 -8.61 7.40 -5.36
N ALA A 106 -8.12 8.63 -5.45
CA ALA A 106 -6.70 8.94 -5.27
C ALA A 106 -6.18 8.50 -3.89
N PHE A 107 -6.90 8.85 -2.82
CA PHE A 107 -6.55 8.40 -1.47
C PHE A 107 -6.54 6.88 -1.36
N VAL A 108 -7.58 6.19 -1.84
CA VAL A 108 -7.69 4.72 -1.78
C VAL A 108 -6.49 4.09 -2.45
N LEU A 109 -6.14 4.48 -3.68
CA LEU A 109 -5.00 3.90 -4.40
C LEU A 109 -3.68 4.12 -3.68
N ILE A 110 -3.39 5.35 -3.24
CA ILE A 110 -2.12 5.68 -2.59
C ILE A 110 -2.01 4.97 -1.24
N PHE A 111 -3.07 5.03 -0.42
CA PHE A 111 -3.09 4.42 0.91
C PHE A 111 -3.01 2.90 0.81
N MET A 112 -3.85 2.27 -0.02
CA MET A 112 -3.96 0.82 -0.15
C MET A 112 -2.61 0.17 -0.45
N PHE A 113 -1.88 0.71 -1.43
CA PHE A 113 -0.60 0.15 -1.84
C PHE A 113 0.53 0.53 -0.90
N SER A 114 0.61 1.79 -0.43
CA SER A 114 1.69 2.18 0.49
C SER A 114 1.59 1.50 1.85
N ALA A 115 0.40 1.48 2.45
CA ALA A 115 0.15 0.74 3.68
C ALA A 115 0.31 -0.77 3.46
N GLY A 116 -0.12 -1.29 2.31
CA GLY A 116 0.00 -2.71 1.97
C GLY A 116 1.45 -3.17 1.88
N VAL A 117 2.29 -2.40 1.19
CA VAL A 117 3.73 -2.68 1.10
C VAL A 117 4.37 -2.62 2.50
N LEU A 118 4.13 -1.57 3.29
CA LEU A 118 4.73 -1.45 4.63
C LEU A 118 4.24 -2.54 5.60
N ALA A 119 2.95 -2.86 5.58
CA ALA A 119 2.38 -3.92 6.41
C ALA A 119 2.91 -5.30 6.02
N SER A 120 3.13 -5.56 4.72
CA SER A 120 3.75 -6.81 4.28
C SER A 120 5.19 -6.93 4.79
N LEU A 121 5.96 -5.84 4.85
CA LEU A 121 7.30 -5.85 5.41
C LEU A 121 7.31 -6.13 6.92
N GLY A 122 6.34 -5.60 7.67
CA GLY A 122 6.21 -5.93 9.10
C GLY A 122 5.69 -7.36 9.35
N GLY A 123 4.87 -7.90 8.44
CA GLY A 123 4.19 -9.19 8.62
C GLY A 123 4.91 -10.42 8.07
N HIS A 124 5.99 -10.25 7.30
CA HIS A 124 6.60 -11.38 6.56
C HIS A 124 7.18 -12.46 7.48
N GLU A 125 7.72 -12.10 8.64
CA GLU A 125 8.24 -13.08 9.61
C GLU A 125 7.12 -13.96 10.19
N ALA A 126 5.96 -13.36 10.47
CA ALA A 126 4.79 -14.11 10.94
C ALA A 126 4.27 -15.08 9.86
N PHE A 127 4.29 -14.66 8.60
CA PHE A 127 3.94 -15.53 7.47
C PHE A 127 4.91 -16.71 7.30
N LEU A 128 6.22 -16.45 7.35
CA LEU A 128 7.24 -17.51 7.25
C LEU A 128 7.07 -18.55 8.38
N LYS A 129 6.75 -18.09 9.59
CA LYS A 129 6.50 -18.96 10.74
C LYS A 129 5.22 -19.80 10.59
N GLU A 130 4.16 -19.21 10.06
CA GLU A 130 2.87 -19.89 9.87
C GLU A 130 2.95 -21.02 8.84
N PHE A 131 3.74 -20.84 7.78
CA PHE A 131 3.88 -21.80 6.68
C PHE A 131 5.16 -22.66 6.77
N ASP A 132 5.87 -22.63 7.90
CA ASP A 132 7.15 -23.35 8.15
C ASP A 132 8.19 -23.17 7.04
N ILE A 133 8.25 -21.96 6.48
CA ILE A 133 9.13 -21.67 5.34
C ILE A 133 10.49 -21.26 5.85
N LYS A 134 11.53 -21.98 5.43
CA LYS A 134 12.90 -21.72 5.87
C LYS A 134 13.50 -20.53 5.14
N THR A 135 14.12 -19.62 5.89
CA THR A 135 14.92 -18.53 5.31
C THR A 135 16.30 -19.03 4.92
N THR A 136 16.67 -18.90 3.65
CA THR A 136 18.04 -19.13 3.18
C THR A 136 18.83 -17.81 3.22
N HIS A 137 20.10 -17.88 3.62
CA HIS A 137 21.03 -16.74 3.70
C HIS A 137 21.75 -16.48 2.37
#